data_AF-A0A933CPD4-F1
#
_entry.id   AF-A0A933CPD4-F1
#
_cell.length_a   1.000
_cell.length_b   1.000
_cell.length_c   1.000
_cell.angle_alpha   90.00
_cell.angle_beta   90.00
_cell.angle_gamma   90.00
#
_symmetry.space_group_name_H-M   'P 1'
#
loop_
_entity.id
_entity.type
_entity.pdbx_description
1 polymer ?
#
loop_
_entity_poly.entity_id
_entity_poly.type
_entity_poly.pdbx_seq_one_letter_code
_entity_poly.pdbx_strand_id
1 'polypeptide(L)'
;MAIQCNVARSSRPNEDFGKSQFQQLLYGGTKDGLGLDDVRNLTVLVPPVREQDTIVEYLDSEGTKIDALISKIREGIEKLKEYRTALISAAVTGKIDVRGGVSFA
;
A
#
# COMPACT_ATOMS: atom_id res chain seq x y z
N MET A 1 16.56 -25.26 -1.71
CA MET A 1 16.87 -24.26 -0.66
C MET A 1 16.34 -22.91 -1.14
N ALA A 2 15.02 -22.72 -1.07
CA ALA A 2 14.35 -21.48 -1.43
C ALA A 2 13.92 -20.82 -0.12
N ILE A 3 14.51 -19.67 0.15
CA ILE A 3 14.28 -18.85 1.34
C ILE A 3 12.88 -18.25 1.26
N GLN A 4 12.17 -18.29 2.38
CA GLN A 4 10.75 -18.00 2.56
C GLN A 4 10.30 -16.64 2.04
N CYS A 5 9.10 -16.60 1.46
CA CYS A 5 8.17 -15.49 1.67
C CYS A 5 6.86 -16.09 2.21
N ASN A 6 6.92 -16.52 3.46
CA ASN A 6 5.77 -17.00 4.23
C ASN A 6 5.05 -15.78 4.84
N VAL A 7 4.59 -14.86 3.98
CA VAL A 7 3.53 -13.93 4.39
C VAL A 7 2.31 -14.81 4.51
N ALA A 8 2.07 -15.27 5.73
CA ALA A 8 0.86 -15.96 6.11
C ALA A 8 -0.33 -15.19 5.52
N ARG A 9 -0.93 -15.75 4.46
CA ARG A 9 -2.36 -15.61 4.22
C ARG A 9 -3.03 -16.30 5.40
N SER A 10 -2.98 -15.67 6.58
CA SER A 10 -3.98 -15.94 7.60
C SER A 10 -5.27 -15.51 6.92
N SER A 11 -6.08 -16.47 6.51
CA SER A 11 -7.44 -16.25 6.03
C SER A 11 -8.13 -15.38 7.06
N ARG A 12 -8.23 -14.07 6.80
CA ARG A 12 -8.89 -13.12 7.69
C ARG A 12 -10.38 -13.38 7.46
N PRO A 13 -11.08 -14.07 8.38
CA PRO A 13 -12.42 -14.58 8.08
C PRO A 13 -13.37 -13.45 7.69
N ASN A 14 -13.19 -12.27 8.30
CA ASN A 14 -14.03 -11.11 8.06
C ASN A 14 -13.79 -10.44 6.70
N GLU A 15 -12.55 -10.38 6.21
CA GLU A 15 -12.26 -9.74 4.93
C GLU A 15 -12.76 -10.58 3.75
N ASP A 16 -12.62 -11.90 3.84
CA ASP A 16 -13.06 -12.82 2.80
C ASP A 16 -14.59 -12.98 2.81
N PHE A 17 -15.21 -13.04 3.99
CA PHE A 17 -16.67 -13.08 4.14
C PHE A 17 -17.34 -11.84 3.55
N GLY A 18 -16.89 -10.64 3.92
CA GLY A 18 -17.46 -9.39 3.41
C GLY A 18 -17.36 -9.27 1.89
N LYS A 19 -16.19 -9.56 1.30
CA LYS A 19 -15.99 -9.53 -0.15
C LYS A 19 -16.86 -10.54 -0.88
N SER A 20 -17.01 -11.75 -0.35
CA SER A 20 -17.85 -12.79 -0.94
C SER A 20 -19.33 -12.40 -0.94
N GLN A 21 -19.80 -11.75 0.13
CA GLN A 21 -21.18 -11.28 0.25
C GLN A 21 -21.49 -10.18 -0.77
N PHE A 22 -20.58 -9.22 -0.98
CA PHE A 22 -20.73 -8.21 -2.02
C PHE A 22 -20.71 -8.81 -3.43
N GLN A 23 -19.80 -9.75 -3.72
CA GLN A 23 -19.73 -10.41 -5.03
C GLN A 23 -20.99 -11.21 -5.35
N GLN A 24 -21.61 -11.85 -4.35
CA GLN A 24 -22.87 -12.57 -4.53
C GLN A 24 -24.05 -11.63 -4.80
N LEU A 25 -24.10 -10.47 -4.12
CA LEU A 25 -25.15 -9.47 -4.32
C LEU A 25 -25.02 -8.74 -5.67
N LEU A 26 -23.80 -8.60 -6.19
CA LEU A 26 -23.53 -7.99 -7.49
C LEU A 26 -23.78 -8.96 -8.68
N TYR A 27 -23.93 -10.26 -8.43
CA TYR A 27 -24.15 -11.25 -9.48
C TYR A 27 -25.62 -11.35 -9.88
N GLY A 28 -26.09 -10.43 -10.74
CA GLY A 28 -27.49 -10.49 -11.19
C GLY A 28 -28.01 -9.43 -12.16
N GLY A 29 -27.24 -8.40 -12.54
CA GLY A 29 -27.75 -7.37 -13.44
C GLY A 29 -26.67 -6.64 -14.25
N THR A 30 -27.06 -6.09 -15.41
CA THR A 30 -26.24 -5.27 -16.32
C THR A 30 -25.76 -3.94 -15.70
N LYS A 31 -26.03 -3.69 -14.42
CA LYS A 31 -25.60 -2.51 -13.67
C LYS A 31 -24.91 -2.96 -12.39
N ASP A 32 -23.62 -2.66 -12.26
CA ASP A 32 -22.90 -2.77 -11.00
C ASP A 32 -23.41 -1.70 -10.03
N GLY A 33 -24.42 -2.02 -9.22
CA GLY A 33 -24.99 -1.10 -8.25
C GLY A 33 -25.67 -1.86 -7.12
N LEU A 34 -25.41 -1.45 -5.89
CA LEU A 34 -26.07 -1.99 -4.70
C LEU A 34 -27.38 -1.23 -4.48
N GLY A 35 -28.49 -1.95 -4.45
CA GLY A 35 -29.77 -1.41 -4.00
C GLY A 35 -29.74 -1.13 -2.49
N LEU A 36 -30.63 -0.24 -2.02
CA LEU A 36 -30.78 0.03 -0.59
C LEU A 36 -31.20 -1.24 0.19
N ASP A 37 -31.97 -2.11 -0.44
CA ASP A 37 -32.38 -3.40 0.12
C ASP A 37 -31.21 -4.38 0.24
N ASP A 38 -30.26 -4.36 -0.71
CA ASP A 38 -29.05 -5.19 -0.67
C ASP A 38 -28.16 -4.79 0.51
N VAL A 39 -28.00 -3.47 0.73
CA VAL A 39 -27.25 -2.93 1.87
C VAL A 39 -27.89 -3.31 3.20
N ARG A 40 -29.23 -3.29 3.26
CA ARG A 40 -29.98 -3.67 4.48
C ARG A 40 -29.84 -5.15 4.83
N ASN A 41 -29.69 -6.00 3.82
CA ASN A 41 -29.55 -7.45 3.98
C ASN A 41 -28.10 -7.91 4.17
N LEU A 42 -27.14 -6.98 4.26
CA LEU A 42 -25.75 -7.33 4.55
C LEU A 42 -25.65 -7.93 5.96
N THR A 43 -25.14 -9.16 6.03
CA THR A 43 -24.72 -9.74 7.31
C THR A 43 -23.40 -9.09 7.71
N VAL A 44 -23.37 -8.46 8.88
CA VAL A 44 -22.17 -7.84 9.44
C VAL A 44 -21.95 -8.40 10.84
N LEU A 45 -20.72 -8.85 11.10
CA LEU A 45 -20.29 -9.23 12.43
C LEU A 45 -19.97 -7.96 13.20
N VAL A 46 -20.75 -7.66 14.24
CA VAL A 46 -20.55 -6.49 15.10
C VAL A 46 -20.00 -6.97 16.45
N PRO A 47 -18.69 -6.89 16.69
CA PRO A 47 -18.12 -7.25 17.99
C PRO A 47 -18.49 -6.19 19.05
N PRO A 48 -18.28 -6.44 20.35
CA PRO A 48 -18.52 -5.45 21.40
C PRO A 48 -17.72 -4.17 21.18
N VAL A 49 -18.25 -3.01 21.62
CA VAL A 49 -17.62 -1.69 21.41
C VAL A 49 -16.14 -1.66 21.82
N ARG A 50 -15.79 -2.26 22.96
CA ARG A 50 -14.40 -2.32 23.43
C ARG A 50 -13.46 -3.08 22.48
N GLU A 51 -13.96 -4.15 21.86
CA GLU A 51 -13.19 -4.92 20.88
C GLU A 51 -13.07 -4.13 19.56
N GLN A 52 -14.12 -3.40 19.16
CA GLN A 52 -14.06 -2.49 18.02
C GLN A 52 -12.96 -1.43 18.23
N ASP A 53 -12.95 -0.77 19.38
CA ASP A 53 -11.95 0.26 19.72
C ASP A 53 -10.52 -0.32 19.65
N THR A 54 -10.32 -1.51 20.22
CA THR A 54 -9.01 -2.19 20.20
C THR A 54 -8.56 -2.51 18.77
N ILE A 55 -9.48 -2.97 17.92
CA ILE A 55 -9.19 -3.27 16.51
C ILE A 55 -8.84 -1.99 15.76
N VAL A 56 -9.58 -0.90 15.98
CA VAL A 56 -9.32 0.40 15.34
C VAL A 56 -7.96 0.94 15.74
N GLU A 57 -7.66 0.99 17.05
CA GLU A 57 -6.36 1.44 17.54
C GLU A 57 -5.19 0.65 16.96
N TYR A 58 -5.35 -0.68 16.88
CA TYR A 58 -4.35 -1.53 16.25
C TYR A 58 -4.15 -1.20 14.76
N LEU A 59 -5.23 -1.10 13.99
CA LEU A 59 -5.19 -0.80 12.56
C LEU A 59 -4.60 0.58 12.28
N ASP A 60 -4.98 1.59 13.06
CA ASP A 60 -4.45 2.95 12.93
C ASP A 60 -2.95 2.98 13.24
N SER A 61 -2.50 2.25 14.26
CA SER A 61 -1.09 2.19 14.63
C SER A 61 -0.23 1.53 13.54
N GLU A 62 -0.72 0.42 12.95
CA GLU A 62 -0.02 -0.27 11.86
C GLU A 62 -0.08 0.54 10.56
N GLY A 63 -1.21 1.17 10.26
CA GLY A 63 -1.38 2.07 9.11
C GLY A 63 -0.39 3.24 9.17
N THR A 64 -0.28 3.89 10.33
CA THR A 64 0.66 5.01 10.53
C THR A 64 2.12 4.60 10.28
N LYS A 65 2.51 3.38 10.70
CA LYS A 65 3.87 2.86 10.43
C LYS A 65 4.11 2.68 8.93
N ILE A 66 3.14 2.12 8.22
CA ILE A 66 3.23 1.90 6.77
C ILE A 66 3.32 3.26 6.05
N ASP A 67 2.49 4.22 6.41
CA ASP A 67 2.50 5.55 5.81
C ASP A 67 3.83 6.28 6.03
N ALA A 68 4.41 6.17 7.24
CA ALA A 68 5.72 6.71 7.53
C ALA A 68 6.83 6.08 6.66
N LEU A 69 6.76 4.77 6.39
CA LEU A 69 7.71 4.10 5.50
C LEU A 69 7.52 4.54 4.04
N ILE A 70 6.27 4.66 3.57
CA ILE A 70 5.96 5.15 2.23
C ILE A 70 6.51 6.57 2.04
N SER A 71 6.31 7.45 3.02
CA SER A 71 6.83 8.82 3.01
C SER A 71 8.36 8.83 2.87
N LYS A 72 9.08 8.07 3.69
CA LYS A 72 10.56 7.98 3.60
C LYS A 72 11.05 7.47 2.25
N ILE A 73 10.37 6.48 1.67
CA ILE A 73 10.73 5.95 0.35
C ILE A 73 10.54 7.02 -0.72
N ARG A 74 9.41 7.76 -0.67
CA ARG A 74 9.14 8.86 -1.62
C ARG A 74 10.18 9.97 -1.51
N GLU A 75 10.56 10.37 -0.29
CA GLU A 75 11.64 11.34 -0.08
C GLU A 75 12.98 10.85 -0.66
N GLY A 76 13.30 9.56 -0.46
CA GLY A 76 14.51 8.97 -1.05
C GLY A 76 14.50 9.01 -2.57
N ILE A 77 13.36 8.72 -3.20
CA ILE A 77 13.20 8.79 -4.66
C ILE A 77 13.43 10.23 -5.16
N GLU A 78 12.85 11.23 -4.49
CA GLU A 78 13.05 12.63 -4.89
C GLU A 78 14.51 13.06 -4.76
N LYS A 79 15.18 12.72 -3.66
CA LYS A 79 16.63 12.98 -3.49
C LYS A 79 17.47 12.32 -4.60
N LEU A 80 17.13 11.10 -5.00
CA LEU A 80 17.83 10.41 -6.09
C LEU A 80 17.60 11.10 -7.45
N LYS A 81 16.39 11.64 -7.70
CA LYS A 81 16.10 12.43 -8.91
C LYS A 81 16.86 13.76 -8.92
N GLU A 82 16.91 14.46 -7.79
CA GLU A 82 17.69 15.69 -7.62
C GLU A 82 19.18 15.41 -7.87
N TYR A 83 19.72 14.37 -7.25
CA TYR A 83 21.11 13.95 -7.44
C TYR A 83 21.43 13.61 -8.90
N ARG A 84 20.56 12.85 -9.57
CA ARG A 84 20.71 12.56 -11.01
C ARG A 84 20.73 13.83 -11.84
N THR A 85 19.86 14.79 -11.54
CA THR A 85 19.77 16.05 -12.27
C THR A 85 21.01 16.92 -12.04
N ALA A 86 21.49 16.99 -10.79
CA ALA A 86 22.71 17.68 -10.43
C ALA A 86 23.95 17.07 -11.11
N LEU A 87 24.04 15.73 -11.16
CA LEU A 87 25.11 15.03 -11.88
C LEU A 87 25.09 15.33 -13.38
N ILE A 88 23.92 15.29 -14.03
CA ILE A 88 23.79 15.65 -15.45
C ILE A 88 24.21 17.11 -15.67
N SER A 89 23.76 18.02 -14.82
CA SER A 89 24.13 19.44 -14.90
C SER A 89 25.64 19.65 -14.73
N ALA A 90 26.26 18.96 -13.77
CA ALA A 90 27.70 19.02 -13.52
C ALA A 90 28.54 18.42 -14.66
N ALA A 91 28.05 17.33 -15.28
CA ALA A 91 28.64 16.73 -16.46
C ALA A 91 28.54 17.65 -17.70
N VAL A 92 27.37 18.27 -17.93
CA VAL A 92 27.15 19.18 -19.07
C VAL A 92 27.89 20.50 -18.91
N THR A 93 28.09 20.97 -17.67
CA THR A 93 28.91 22.16 -17.36
C THR A 93 30.41 21.87 -17.33
N GLY A 94 30.84 20.64 -17.67
CA GLY A 94 32.25 20.26 -17.77
C GLY A 94 32.99 20.21 -16.44
N LYS A 95 32.29 20.25 -15.31
CA LYS A 95 32.87 20.10 -13.97
C LYS A 95 33.20 18.66 -13.62
N ILE A 96 32.63 17.70 -14.36
CA ILE A 96 32.88 16.26 -14.22
C ILE A 96 33.23 15.75 -15.62
N ASP A 97 34.44 15.23 -15.79
CA ASP A 97 34.86 14.61 -17.07
C ASP A 97 34.17 13.25 -17.24
N VAL A 98 33.38 13.12 -18.30
CA VAL A 98 32.58 11.92 -18.60
C VAL A 98 33.27 11.05 -19.67
N ARG A 99 34.47 11.42 -20.12
CA ARG A 99 35.24 10.73 -21.16
C ARG A 99 36.52 10.10 -20.61
N GLY A 100 36.39 9.30 -19.56
CA GLY A 100 37.50 8.51 -19.02
C GLY A 100 37.15 8.05 -17.62
N GLY A 101 37.52 6.81 -17.29
CA GLY A 101 37.11 6.12 -16.07
C GLY A 101 37.16 6.97 -14.80
N VAL A 102 36.14 6.76 -13.97
CA VAL A 102 36.01 7.27 -12.61
C VAL A 102 37.37 7.30 -11.89
N SER A 103 37.95 8.49 -11.73
CA SER A 103 39.04 8.72 -10.77
C SER A 103 38.46 9.55 -9.62
N PHE A 104 38.17 8.88 -8.51
CA PHE A 104 38.05 9.55 -7.22
C PHE A 104 39.47 9.79 -6.72
N ALA A 105 39.84 11.06 -6.54
CA ALA A 105 40.99 11.51 -5.76
C ALA A 105 40.48 12.41 -4.64
#